data_AF-A0A2I0AK65-F1
#
_entry.id   AF-A0A2I0AK65-F1
#
_cell.length_a   1.000
_cell.length_b   1.000
_cell.length_c   1.000
_cell.angle_alpha   90.00
_cell.angle_beta   90.00
_cell.angle_gamma   90.00
#
_symmetry.space_group_name_H-M   'P 1'
#
loop_
_entity.id
_entity.type
_entity.pdbx_description
1 polymer ?
#
loop_
_entity_poly.entity_id
_entity_poly.type
_entity_poly.pdbx_seq_one_letter_code
_entity_poly.pdbx_strand_id
1 'polypeptide(L)'
;MTSSSSSSSSSSYANNARSWSISEDSLMRYVSYASESCVQELLSASDSRRINGGGGEEEEGGWKLLALEDGVEISKRRRRPGSLHAFRSRRLLRSVSPEQFITVASAIDAAKVVAVASLPKEIAAGLQPERSNCIRGLLLQSGWVVEKLENDSCFVTYVIQLDPAGWLPKCFVNRLNTRLVMIIDNLKKLAEACPINHAT
;
A
#
# COMPACT_ATOMS: atom_id res chain seq x y z
N MET A 1 32.59 61.02 33.43
CA MET A 1 31.81 59.79 33.65
C MET A 1 30.53 59.88 32.82
N THR A 2 30.53 59.31 31.63
CA THR A 2 29.30 58.87 30.93
C THR A 2 29.73 57.74 30.00
N SER A 3 29.32 56.54 30.40
CA SER A 3 29.68 55.26 29.82
C SER A 3 28.85 54.96 28.57
N SER A 4 29.55 54.61 27.49
CA SER A 4 29.02 54.03 26.27
C SER A 4 28.58 52.59 26.53
N SER A 5 27.34 52.25 26.19
CA SER A 5 26.85 50.86 26.23
C SER A 5 26.47 50.44 24.81
N SER A 6 27.37 49.68 24.18
CA SER A 6 27.14 48.93 22.95
C SER A 6 26.22 47.74 23.23
N SER A 7 25.02 47.70 22.66
CA SER A 7 24.16 46.51 22.67
C SER A 7 24.48 45.61 21.48
N SER A 8 25.16 44.52 21.80
CA SER A 8 25.45 43.39 20.91
C SER A 8 24.17 42.64 20.51
N SER A 9 24.18 42.25 19.24
CA SER A 9 23.23 41.42 18.52
C SER A 9 22.95 40.07 19.20
N SER A 10 21.67 39.75 19.35
CA SER A 10 21.19 38.36 19.43
C SER A 10 19.98 38.24 18.53
N SER A 11 20.26 37.99 17.25
CA SER A 11 19.26 37.53 16.28
C SER A 11 18.76 36.16 16.73
N SER A 12 17.69 36.16 17.51
CA SER A 12 16.93 34.96 17.83
C SER A 12 16.37 34.43 16.53
N TYR A 13 16.95 33.34 16.00
CA TYR A 13 16.30 32.49 15.04
C TYR A 13 15.03 31.96 15.71
N ALA A 14 13.94 32.69 15.53
CA ALA A 14 12.62 32.22 15.89
C ALA A 14 12.37 30.97 15.04
N ASN A 15 12.60 29.80 15.65
CA ASN A 15 12.10 28.53 15.17
C ASN A 15 10.59 28.69 15.07
N ASN A 16 10.13 29.05 13.87
CA ASN A 16 8.74 29.17 13.53
C ASN A 16 8.20 27.74 13.37
N ALA A 17 8.13 27.02 14.48
CA ALA A 17 7.37 25.78 14.60
C ALA A 17 5.90 26.19 14.47
N ARG A 18 5.46 26.32 13.21
CA ARG A 18 4.05 26.59 12.91
C ARG A 18 3.25 25.45 13.54
N SER A 19 2.55 25.74 14.62
CA SER A 19 1.66 24.79 15.28
C SER A 19 0.45 24.56 14.38
N TRP A 20 0.27 23.35 13.88
CA TRP A 20 -0.89 22.96 13.08
C TRP A 20 -1.75 22.01 13.90
N SER A 21 -3.07 22.18 13.84
CA SER A 21 -4.04 21.23 14.39
C SER A 21 -5.06 20.89 13.31
N ILE A 22 -5.58 19.68 13.36
CA ILE A 22 -6.67 19.19 12.50
C ILE A 22 -7.87 18.88 13.40
N SER A 23 -9.06 19.30 13.01
CA SER A 23 -10.26 18.92 13.76
C SER A 23 -10.60 17.45 13.56
N GLU A 24 -11.23 16.84 14.56
CA GLU A 24 -11.69 15.44 14.49
C GLU A 24 -12.60 15.20 13.28
N ASP A 25 -13.54 16.09 12.99
CA ASP A 25 -14.40 16.01 11.80
C ASP A 25 -13.63 16.04 10.47
N SER A 26 -12.53 16.77 10.42
CA SER A 26 -11.69 16.83 9.21
C SER A 26 -10.88 15.56 9.06
N LEU A 27 -10.37 15.02 10.17
CA LEU A 27 -9.68 13.72 10.19
C LEU A 27 -10.64 12.59 9.78
N MET A 28 -11.85 12.56 10.32
CA MET A 28 -12.87 11.55 9.98
C MET A 28 -13.25 11.62 8.51
N ARG A 29 -13.46 12.82 7.95
CA ARG A 29 -13.71 12.99 6.52
C ARG A 29 -12.55 12.48 5.66
N TYR A 30 -11.31 12.77 6.06
CA TYR A 30 -10.13 12.26 5.37
C TYR A 30 -10.06 10.73 5.42
N VAL A 31 -10.24 10.12 6.60
CA VAL A 31 -10.20 8.67 6.77
C VAL A 31 -11.29 7.99 5.94
N SER A 32 -12.53 8.49 5.99
CA SER A 32 -13.62 7.95 5.17
C SER A 32 -13.30 8.05 3.68
N TYR A 33 -12.85 9.21 3.21
CA TYR A 33 -12.50 9.40 1.80
C TYR A 33 -11.32 8.52 1.35
N ALA A 34 -10.25 8.47 2.15
CA ALA A 34 -9.06 7.69 1.83
C ALA A 34 -9.33 6.19 1.84
N SER A 35 -10.12 5.71 2.81
CA SER A 35 -10.52 4.30 2.88
C SER A 35 -11.46 3.93 1.74
N GLU A 36 -12.47 4.75 1.43
CA GLU A 36 -13.38 4.52 0.30
C GLU A 36 -12.62 4.47 -1.03
N SER A 37 -11.76 5.46 -1.29
CA SER A 37 -10.93 5.50 -2.51
C SER A 37 -10.03 4.27 -2.62
N CYS A 38 -9.40 3.85 -1.52
CA CYS A 38 -8.54 2.66 -1.52
C CYS A 38 -9.34 1.38 -1.77
N VAL A 39 -10.51 1.22 -1.13
CA VAL A 39 -11.38 0.04 -1.33
C VAL A 39 -11.91 -0.03 -2.76
N GLN A 40 -12.37 1.09 -3.33
CA GLN A 40 -12.81 1.15 -4.73
C GLN A 40 -11.68 0.74 -5.68
N GLU A 41 -10.45 1.18 -5.43
CA GLU A 41 -9.29 0.78 -6.21
C GLU A 41 -8.99 -0.72 -6.09
N LEU A 42 -9.03 -1.28 -4.87
CA LEU A 42 -8.83 -2.72 -4.63
C LEU A 42 -9.87 -3.57 -5.35
N LEU A 43 -11.15 -3.21 -5.22
CA LEU A 43 -12.25 -3.93 -5.88
C LEU A 43 -12.10 -3.85 -7.41
N SER A 44 -11.84 -2.66 -7.95
CA SER A 44 -11.61 -2.47 -9.39
C SER A 44 -10.40 -3.25 -9.93
N ALA A 45 -9.42 -3.52 -9.06
CA ALA A 45 -8.24 -4.30 -9.39
C ALA A 45 -8.50 -5.81 -9.34
N SER A 46 -9.48 -6.26 -8.55
CA SER A 46 -9.88 -7.68 -8.48
C SER A 46 -10.72 -8.11 -9.67
N ASP A 47 -11.53 -7.19 -10.22
CA ASP A 47 -12.41 -7.47 -11.36
C ASP A 47 -11.66 -8.16 -12.51
N SER A 48 -11.92 -9.46 -12.67
CA SER A 48 -11.24 -10.33 -13.64
C SER A 48 -11.62 -10.04 -15.10
N ARG A 49 -12.59 -9.14 -15.34
CA ARG A 49 -13.25 -8.92 -16.65
C ARG A 49 -12.43 -8.11 -17.68
N ARG A 50 -11.12 -7.92 -17.48
CA ARG A 50 -10.26 -7.25 -18.48
C ARG A 50 -9.02 -8.04 -18.90
N ILE A 51 -9.02 -9.36 -18.73
CA ILE A 51 -8.00 -10.23 -19.33
C ILE A 51 -8.62 -10.91 -20.56
N ASN A 52 -8.90 -10.13 -21.61
CA ASN A 52 -9.22 -10.56 -22.97
C ASN A 52 -9.28 -9.27 -23.82
N GLY A 53 -8.52 -9.05 -24.89
CA GLY A 53 -7.52 -9.86 -25.59
C GLY A 53 -7.02 -9.11 -26.82
N GLY A 54 -6.02 -9.70 -27.52
CA GLY A 54 -5.68 -9.35 -28.90
C GLY A 54 -4.66 -8.23 -29.04
N GLY A 55 -3.59 -8.50 -29.79
CA GLY A 55 -2.44 -7.61 -29.93
C GLY A 55 -2.75 -6.24 -30.55
N GLY A 56 -1.91 -5.27 -30.19
CA GLY A 56 -1.90 -3.94 -30.78
C GLY A 56 -2.27 -2.87 -29.76
N GLU A 57 -1.26 -2.09 -29.34
CA GLU A 57 -1.34 -0.85 -28.56
C GLU A 57 -1.60 -1.04 -27.04
N GLU A 58 -0.71 -0.44 -26.23
CA GLU A 58 -0.82 -0.43 -24.78
C GLU A 58 -2.11 0.32 -24.41
N GLU A 59 -3.18 -0.41 -24.08
CA GLU A 59 -4.43 0.20 -23.62
C GLU A 59 -4.14 1.08 -22.39
N GLU A 60 -4.22 2.40 -22.57
CA GLU A 60 -3.84 3.38 -21.55
C GLU A 60 -4.74 3.18 -20.32
N GLY A 61 -4.14 2.73 -19.21
CA GLY A 61 -4.84 2.47 -17.95
C GLY A 61 -5.19 1.01 -17.67
N GLY A 62 -4.86 0.07 -18.57
CA GLY A 62 -5.01 -1.37 -18.35
C GLY A 62 -3.94 -2.01 -17.43
N TRP A 63 -4.22 -3.20 -16.90
CA TRP A 63 -3.22 -4.03 -16.20
C TRP A 63 -2.36 -4.78 -17.21
N LYS A 64 -1.04 -4.57 -17.19
CA LYS A 64 -0.06 -5.30 -18.01
C LYS A 64 0.53 -6.46 -17.23
N LEU A 65 0.43 -7.68 -17.74
CA LEU A 65 1.07 -8.86 -17.15
C LEU A 65 2.60 -8.71 -17.22
N LEU A 66 3.29 -8.93 -16.11
CA LEU A 66 4.75 -8.88 -16.00
C LEU A 66 5.37 -10.26 -15.87
N ALA A 67 4.75 -11.14 -15.06
CA ALA A 67 5.27 -12.47 -14.79
C ALA A 67 4.15 -13.40 -14.30
N LEU A 68 4.39 -14.70 -14.46
CA LEU A 68 3.64 -15.77 -13.83
C LEU A 68 4.66 -16.65 -13.09
N GLU A 69 4.70 -16.58 -11.77
CA GLU A 69 5.71 -17.24 -10.93
C GLU A 69 5.00 -18.11 -9.89
N ASP A 70 5.25 -19.42 -9.90
CA ASP A 70 4.62 -20.40 -8.98
C ASP A 70 3.08 -20.31 -8.90
N GLY A 71 2.44 -19.95 -10.02
CA GLY A 71 0.99 -19.76 -10.11
C GLY A 71 0.49 -18.41 -9.57
N VAL A 72 1.39 -17.47 -9.26
CA VAL A 72 1.09 -16.07 -8.96
C VAL A 72 1.16 -15.24 -10.24
N GLU A 73 0.04 -14.66 -10.65
CA GLU A 73 -0.01 -13.69 -11.76
C GLU A 73 0.43 -12.33 -11.25
N ILE A 74 1.53 -11.78 -11.77
CA ILE A 74 2.01 -10.43 -11.43
C ILE A 74 1.67 -9.48 -12.58
N SER A 75 0.88 -8.45 -12.27
CA SER A 75 0.51 -7.38 -13.20
C SER A 75 0.93 -6.01 -12.69
N LYS A 76 1.07 -5.06 -13.60
CA LYS A 76 1.40 -3.66 -13.32
C LYS A 76 0.50 -2.73 -14.11
N ARG A 77 0.05 -1.65 -13.48
CA ARG A 77 -0.81 -0.63 -14.09
C ARG A 77 -0.27 0.76 -13.80
N ARG A 78 -0.36 1.64 -14.80
CA ARG A 78 -0.16 3.09 -14.65
C ARG A 78 -1.48 3.78 -14.98
N ARG A 79 -2.06 4.48 -14.01
CA ARG A 79 -3.36 5.17 -14.16
C ARG A 79 -3.26 6.41 -15.04
N ARG A 80 -2.19 7.20 -14.88
CA ARG A 80 -1.95 8.44 -15.63
C ARG A 80 -0.47 8.61 -15.97
N PRO A 81 -0.14 9.36 -17.03
CA PRO A 81 1.23 9.81 -17.21
C PRO A 81 1.73 10.56 -15.95
N GLY A 82 2.90 10.21 -15.42
CA GLY A 82 3.47 10.81 -14.21
C GLY A 82 3.01 10.16 -12.90
N SER A 83 2.00 9.29 -12.90
CA SER A 83 1.56 8.61 -11.68
C SER A 83 2.48 7.44 -11.31
N LEU A 84 2.57 7.17 -10.01
CA LEU A 84 3.20 5.96 -9.48
C LEU A 84 2.52 4.70 -10.04
N HIS A 85 3.30 3.63 -10.19
CA HIS A 85 2.77 2.37 -10.68
C HIS A 85 2.08 1.59 -9.56
N ALA A 86 0.90 1.05 -9.87
CA ALA A 86 0.28 0.04 -9.04
C ALA A 86 0.74 -1.34 -9.52
N PHE A 87 1.02 -2.22 -8.57
CA PHE A 87 1.32 -3.61 -8.81
C PHE A 87 0.21 -4.47 -8.23
N ARG A 88 -0.06 -5.60 -8.88
CA ARG A 88 -1.09 -6.55 -8.48
C ARG A 88 -0.55 -7.96 -8.60
N SER A 89 -0.72 -8.76 -7.56
CA SER A 89 -0.57 -10.21 -7.64
C SER A 89 -1.92 -10.89 -7.48
N ARG A 90 -2.16 -11.94 -8.26
CA ARG A 90 -3.38 -12.75 -8.16
C ARG A 90 -3.01 -14.22 -8.03
N ARG A 91 -3.71 -14.94 -7.17
CA ARG A 91 -3.50 -16.38 -7.00
C ARG A 91 -4.77 -17.10 -6.57
N LEU A 92 -4.99 -18.26 -7.17
CA LEU A 92 -5.93 -19.25 -6.65
C LEU A 92 -5.26 -20.06 -5.53
N LEU A 93 -5.86 -20.02 -4.34
CA LEU A 93 -5.48 -20.85 -3.20
C LEU A 93 -6.45 -22.02 -3.13
N ARG A 94 -5.95 -23.23 -3.41
CA ARG A 94 -6.69 -24.47 -3.26
C ARG A 94 -6.59 -24.93 -1.81
N SER A 95 -7.67 -25.48 -1.27
CA SER A 95 -7.69 -26.06 0.08
C SER A 95 -7.35 -25.06 1.20
N VAL A 96 -7.58 -23.78 0.94
CA VAL A 96 -7.46 -22.71 1.93
C VAL A 96 -8.75 -21.92 1.87
N SER A 97 -9.52 -21.99 2.96
CA SER A 97 -10.80 -21.28 3.03
C SER A 97 -10.55 -19.77 3.06
N PRO A 98 -11.47 -18.94 2.53
CA PRO A 98 -11.39 -17.50 2.66
C PRO A 98 -11.20 -17.05 4.12
N GLU A 99 -11.89 -17.69 5.05
CA GLU A 99 -11.88 -17.36 6.47
C GLU A 99 -10.51 -17.66 7.10
N GLN A 100 -9.88 -18.77 6.74
CA GLN A 100 -8.52 -19.12 7.16
C GLN A 100 -7.50 -18.12 6.64
N PHE A 101 -7.58 -17.80 5.34
CA PHE A 101 -6.68 -16.82 4.73
C PHE A 101 -6.86 -15.44 5.36
N ILE A 102 -8.10 -14.97 5.50
CA ILE A 102 -8.43 -13.69 6.15
C ILE A 102 -7.92 -13.67 7.59
N THR A 103 -7.99 -14.78 8.32
CA THR A 103 -7.48 -14.85 9.70
C THR A 103 -5.98 -14.66 9.74
N VAL A 104 -5.22 -15.35 8.87
CA VAL A 104 -3.75 -15.21 8.80
C VAL A 104 -3.35 -13.82 8.30
N ALA A 105 -3.99 -13.34 7.23
CA ALA A 105 -3.78 -12.01 6.70
C ALA A 105 -4.11 -10.95 7.77
N SER A 106 -5.21 -11.10 8.52
CA SER A 106 -5.60 -10.20 9.61
C SER A 106 -4.74 -10.35 10.86
N ALA A 107 -4.14 -11.49 11.14
CA ALA A 107 -3.15 -11.60 12.22
C ALA A 107 -1.89 -10.78 11.89
N ILE A 108 -1.63 -10.60 10.59
CA ILE A 108 -0.53 -9.79 10.07
C ILE A 108 -0.96 -8.33 9.86
N ASP A 109 -2.23 -8.06 9.53
CA ASP A 109 -2.68 -6.79 8.94
C ASP A 109 -3.97 -6.19 9.58
N ALA A 110 -4.65 -6.92 10.46
CA ALA A 110 -5.73 -6.50 11.37
C ALA A 110 -7.01 -5.81 10.82
N ALA A 111 -7.58 -6.21 9.67
CA ALA A 111 -9.02 -5.99 9.33
C ALA A 111 -9.50 -6.81 8.10
N LYS A 112 -10.83 -6.99 7.93
CA LYS A 112 -11.46 -7.84 6.89
C LYS A 112 -11.42 -7.32 5.43
N VAL A 113 -10.91 -6.13 5.20
CA VAL A 113 -10.29 -5.66 3.95
C VAL A 113 -9.30 -4.62 4.43
N VAL A 114 -8.01 -4.95 4.51
CA VAL A 114 -7.03 -3.95 4.96
C VAL A 114 -6.69 -3.07 3.78
N ALA A 115 -7.42 -1.98 3.67
CA ALA A 115 -7.06 -0.86 2.82
C ALA A 115 -6.14 0.06 3.63
N VAL A 116 -4.84 -0.02 3.37
CA VAL A 116 -3.88 0.92 3.97
C VAL A 116 -3.73 2.11 3.02
N ALA A 117 -4.17 3.28 3.45
CA ALA A 117 -3.90 4.55 2.78
C ALA A 117 -2.95 5.38 3.65
N SER A 118 -1.84 5.86 3.08
CA SER A 118 -0.93 6.74 3.80
C SER A 118 -1.53 8.12 4.03
N LEU A 119 -1.28 8.70 5.20
CA LEU A 119 -1.46 10.13 5.43
C LEU A 119 -0.62 10.97 4.44
N PRO A 120 -1.09 12.16 4.05
CA PRO A 120 -0.32 13.10 3.25
C PRO A 120 1.00 13.45 3.96
N LYS A 121 2.06 13.69 3.19
CA LYS A 121 3.41 13.92 3.71
C LYS A 121 3.45 15.08 4.71
N GLU A 122 2.66 16.12 4.45
CA GLU A 122 2.56 17.33 5.26
C GLU A 122 1.98 17.04 6.65
N ILE A 123 0.95 16.19 6.70
CA ILE A 123 0.31 15.77 7.97
C ILE A 123 1.25 14.81 8.72
N ALA A 124 1.86 13.87 8.00
CA ALA A 124 2.78 12.91 8.59
C ALA A 124 4.05 13.56 9.16
N ALA A 125 4.54 14.66 8.57
CA ALA A 125 5.70 15.40 9.06
C ALA A 125 5.46 16.05 10.42
N GLY A 126 4.22 16.49 10.70
CA GLY A 126 3.84 17.05 12.00
C GLY A 126 3.66 16.00 13.10
N LEU A 127 3.20 14.80 12.75
CA LEU A 127 2.96 13.70 13.71
C LEU A 127 4.21 12.88 14.03
N GLN A 128 5.05 12.64 13.02
CA GLN A 128 6.28 11.89 13.15
C GLN A 128 7.33 12.56 12.27
N PRO A 129 8.24 13.37 12.81
CA PRO A 129 9.23 14.10 12.01
C PRO A 129 10.23 13.17 11.32
N GLU A 130 10.84 13.65 10.22
CA GLU A 130 11.85 12.89 9.49
C GLU A 130 13.08 12.63 10.38
N ARG A 131 13.57 11.38 10.37
CA ARG A 131 14.79 10.99 11.09
C ARG A 131 15.96 11.03 10.11
N SER A 132 17.09 11.59 10.55
CA SER A 132 18.26 11.85 9.70
C SER A 132 18.90 10.60 9.06
N ASN A 133 18.55 9.39 9.51
CA ASN A 133 19.08 8.12 9.03
C ASN A 133 18.07 7.26 8.25
N CYS A 134 16.87 7.77 7.97
CA CYS A 134 15.83 7.03 7.26
C CYS A 134 15.20 7.88 6.15
N ILE A 135 14.98 7.28 4.98
CA ILE A 135 14.19 7.89 3.91
C ILE A 135 12.72 7.52 4.12
N ARG A 136 11.83 8.52 4.09
CA ARG A 136 10.39 8.30 4.24
C ARG A 136 9.75 7.94 2.89
N GLY A 137 9.44 6.66 2.73
CA GLY A 137 8.57 6.19 1.64
C GLY A 137 7.10 6.61 1.85
N LEU A 138 6.32 6.57 0.77
CA LEU A 138 4.89 6.87 0.73
C LEU A 138 4.12 5.66 0.19
N LEU A 139 3.27 5.06 1.01
CA LEU A 139 2.37 3.96 0.63
C LEU A 139 1.00 4.52 0.25
N LEU A 140 0.77 4.80 -1.03
CA LEU A 140 -0.49 5.38 -1.48
C LEU A 140 -1.70 4.48 -1.19
N GLN A 141 -1.56 3.19 -1.51
CA GLN A 141 -2.58 2.19 -1.27
C GLN A 141 -1.95 0.80 -1.19
N SER A 142 -2.44 -0.04 -0.29
CA SER A 142 -2.26 -1.48 -0.37
C SER A 142 -3.42 -2.23 0.25
N GLY A 143 -3.62 -3.47 -0.20
CA GLY A 143 -4.60 -4.37 0.42
C GLY A 143 -4.90 -5.60 -0.41
N TRP A 144 -5.80 -6.41 0.14
CA TRP A 144 -6.18 -7.72 -0.37
C TRP A 144 -7.68 -7.77 -0.64
N VAL A 145 -8.06 -8.39 -1.74
CA VAL A 145 -9.43 -8.83 -2.01
C VAL A 145 -9.42 -10.35 -2.03
N VAL A 146 -10.31 -10.95 -1.26
CA VAL A 146 -10.44 -12.42 -1.13
C VAL A 146 -11.81 -12.80 -1.65
N GLU A 147 -11.84 -13.52 -2.76
CA GLU A 147 -13.06 -14.01 -3.39
C GLU A 147 -13.22 -15.49 -3.05
N LYS A 148 -14.39 -15.88 -2.53
CA LYS A 148 -14.70 -17.28 -2.24
C LYS A 148 -15.02 -18.02 -3.54
N LEU A 149 -14.41 -19.19 -3.75
CA LEU A 149 -14.82 -20.16 -4.76
C LEU A 149 -15.54 -21.35 -4.12
N GLU A 150 -15.98 -22.27 -4.96
CA GLU A 150 -16.45 -23.60 -4.57
C GLU A 150 -15.34 -24.41 -3.88
N ASN A 151 -15.72 -25.33 -2.98
CA ASN A 151 -14.83 -26.31 -2.33
C ASN A 151 -13.65 -25.71 -1.53
N ASP A 152 -13.96 -24.86 -0.53
CA ASP A 152 -12.99 -24.27 0.42
C ASP A 152 -11.73 -23.69 -0.24
N SER A 153 -11.92 -23.11 -1.42
CA SER A 153 -10.87 -22.45 -2.19
C SER A 153 -11.16 -20.97 -2.26
N CYS A 154 -10.12 -20.15 -2.36
CA CYS A 154 -10.27 -18.71 -2.50
C CYS A 154 -9.34 -18.14 -3.57
N PHE A 155 -9.80 -17.07 -4.23
CA PHE A 155 -9.01 -16.30 -5.16
C PHE A 155 -8.57 -15.04 -4.44
N VAL A 156 -7.27 -14.82 -4.35
CA VAL A 156 -6.71 -13.68 -3.62
C VAL A 156 -6.06 -12.73 -4.61
N THR A 157 -6.47 -11.48 -4.55
CA THR A 157 -5.86 -10.36 -5.27
C THR A 157 -5.19 -9.43 -4.26
N TYR A 158 -3.88 -9.24 -4.35
CA TYR A 158 -3.15 -8.24 -3.59
C TYR A 158 -2.74 -7.10 -4.49
N VAL A 159 -2.89 -5.86 -4.01
CA VAL A 159 -2.51 -4.65 -4.73
C VAL A 159 -1.64 -3.79 -3.84
N ILE A 160 -0.62 -3.17 -4.43
CA ILE A 160 0.22 -2.18 -3.75
C ILE A 160 0.63 -1.07 -4.70
N GLN A 161 0.62 0.16 -4.20
CA GLN A 161 1.20 1.34 -4.83
C GLN A 161 2.07 2.05 -3.81
N LEU A 162 3.39 1.92 -3.98
CA LEU A 162 4.39 2.43 -3.07
C LEU A 162 5.38 3.32 -3.84
N ASP A 163 5.68 4.48 -3.27
CA ASP A 163 6.85 5.28 -3.60
C ASP A 163 7.89 5.10 -2.50
N PRO A 164 8.99 4.36 -2.71
CA PRO A 164 10.02 4.21 -1.69
C PRO A 164 10.71 5.55 -1.34
N ALA A 165 10.51 6.59 -2.14
CA ALA A 165 11.18 7.88 -2.08
C ALA A 165 12.72 7.77 -2.20
N GLY A 166 13.38 8.92 -2.37
CA GLY A 166 14.83 8.98 -2.54
C GLY A 166 15.32 8.39 -3.87
N TRP A 167 16.62 8.11 -3.94
CA TRP A 167 17.27 7.57 -5.12
C TRP A 167 17.47 6.06 -4.98
N LEU A 168 16.83 5.28 -5.85
CA LEU A 168 16.97 3.83 -5.95
C LEU A 168 17.24 3.43 -7.41
N PRO A 169 18.26 2.60 -7.70
CA PRO A 169 18.47 2.14 -9.06
C PRO A 169 17.27 1.33 -9.56
N LYS A 170 16.98 1.42 -10.86
CA LYS A 170 15.79 0.81 -11.48
C LYS A 170 15.70 -0.70 -11.26
N CYS A 171 16.83 -1.41 -11.22
CA CYS A 171 16.86 -2.85 -10.91
C CYS A 171 16.41 -3.17 -9.48
N PHE A 172 16.77 -2.33 -8.50
CA PHE A 172 16.31 -2.48 -7.11
C PHE A 172 14.83 -2.16 -6.98
N VAL A 173 14.34 -1.11 -7.63
CA VAL A 173 12.90 -0.79 -7.65
C VAL A 173 12.11 -1.95 -8.24
N ASN A 174 12.54 -2.51 -9.37
CA ASN A 174 11.87 -3.65 -9.98
C ASN A 174 11.88 -4.88 -9.07
N ARG A 175 13.03 -5.19 -8.45
CA ARG A 175 13.15 -6.32 -7.53
C ARG A 175 12.32 -6.14 -6.26
N LEU A 176 12.29 -4.93 -5.70
CA LEU A 176 11.45 -4.56 -4.57
C LEU A 176 9.98 -4.77 -4.93
N ASN A 177 9.54 -4.24 -6.07
CA ASN A 177 8.15 -4.34 -6.52
C ASN A 177 7.73 -5.81 -6.70
N THR A 178 8.57 -6.65 -7.32
CA THR A 178 8.31 -8.09 -7.42
C THR A 178 8.21 -8.73 -6.04
N ARG A 179 9.14 -8.46 -5.12
CA ARG A 179 9.10 -9.01 -3.77
C ARG A 179 7.87 -8.59 -2.97
N LEU A 180 7.44 -7.33 -3.12
CA LEU A 180 6.26 -6.80 -2.43
C LEU A 180 5.00 -7.56 -2.82
N VAL A 181 4.82 -7.91 -4.10
CA VAL A 181 3.63 -8.65 -4.55
C VAL A 181 3.72 -10.16 -4.33
N MET A 182 4.92 -10.71 -4.11
CA MET A 182 5.08 -12.13 -3.80
C MET A 182 4.71 -12.51 -2.36
N ILE A 183 4.34 -11.53 -1.52
CA ILE A 183 3.86 -11.77 -0.16
C ILE A 183 2.67 -12.76 -0.09
N ILE A 184 1.87 -12.83 -1.16
CA ILE A 184 0.75 -13.77 -1.29
C ILE A 184 1.19 -15.24 -1.20
N ASP A 185 2.41 -15.57 -1.64
CA ASP A 185 2.98 -16.92 -1.52
C ASP A 185 3.37 -17.26 -0.08
N ASN A 186 3.94 -16.30 0.65
CA ASN A 186 4.26 -16.47 2.06
C ASN A 186 2.98 -16.62 2.89
N LEU A 187 1.95 -15.81 2.62
CA LEU A 187 0.66 -15.91 3.31
C LEU A 187 -0.04 -17.24 3.03
N LYS A 188 0.02 -17.73 1.79
CA LYS A 188 -0.48 -19.06 1.45
C LYS A 188 0.17 -20.13 2.33
N LYS A 189 1.52 -20.16 2.40
CA LYS A 189 2.26 -21.14 3.20
C LYS A 189 1.88 -21.07 4.68
N LEU A 190 1.69 -19.86 5.21
CA LEU A 190 1.24 -19.67 6.59
C LEU A 190 -0.21 -20.12 6.81
N ALA A 191 -1.10 -19.87 5.84
CA ALA A 191 -2.48 -20.33 5.89
C ALA A 191 -2.55 -21.86 5.85
N GLU A 192 -1.84 -22.51 4.93
CA GLU A 192 -1.76 -23.98 4.82
C GLU A 192 -1.18 -24.63 6.09
N ALA A 193 -0.24 -23.95 6.77
CA ALA A 193 0.35 -24.44 8.01
C ALA A 193 -0.56 -24.24 9.25
N CYS A 194 -1.64 -23.46 9.14
CA CYS A 194 -2.53 -23.15 10.25
C CYS A 194 -3.81 -24.00 10.13
N PRO A 195 -3.93 -25.13 10.84
CA PRO A 195 -5.13 -25.96 10.77
C PRO A 195 -6.34 -25.21 11.34
N ILE A 196 -7.45 -25.19 10.59
CA ILE A 196 -8.74 -24.75 11.12
C ILE A 196 -9.18 -25.86 12.10
N ASN A 197 -8.99 -25.62 13.40
CA ASN A 197 -9.65 -26.44 14.41
C ASN A 197 -11.15 -26.28 14.20
N HIS A 198 -11.80 -27.30 13.64
CA HIS A 198 -13.25 -27.41 13.70
C HIS A 198 -13.61 -27.50 15.18
N ALA A 199 -14.06 -26.38 15.75
CA ALA A 199 -14.79 -26.40 17.01
C ALA A 199 -16.09 -27.18 16.74
N THR A 200 -16.07 -28.46 17.08
CA THR A 200 -17.24 -29.34 17.24
C THR A 200 -18.16 -28.82 18.33
#